data_AF-A0A1E1L1S7-F1
#
_entry.id   AF-A0A1E1L1S7-F1
#
_cell.length_a   1.000
_cell.length_b   1.000
_cell.length_c   1.000
_cell.angle_alpha   90.00
_cell.angle_beta   90.00
_cell.angle_gamma   90.00
#
_symmetry.space_group_name_H-M   'P 1'
#
loop_
_entity.id
_entity.type
_entity.pdbx_description
1 polymer ?
#
loop_
_entity_poly.entity_id
_entity_poly.type
_entity_poly.pdbx_seq_one_letter_code
_entity_poly.pdbx_strand_id
1 'polypeptide(L)'
;MRSSSLVAIAAAALPCLAQATNQYWSHPINITNVEHVNQKTRIGELAYGATNLDFNYSAGCGINFGNGTVGGGFNAGIPGNSDGSLGGGWTVTADSINFGLGAVFNKVSVNVAIVVDKKNNKLSVKVNDKEVSL
;
A
#
# COMPACT_ATOMS: atom_id res chain seq x y z
N MET A 1 59.27 -57.94 -15.72
CA MET A 1 58.58 -57.41 -14.52
C MET A 1 57.88 -56.13 -14.93
N ARG A 2 56.55 -56.11 -14.90
CA ARG A 2 55.71 -54.98 -15.31
C ARG A 2 55.23 -54.27 -14.05
N SER A 3 55.66 -53.03 -13.82
CA SER A 3 55.12 -52.17 -12.77
C SER A 3 54.10 -51.23 -13.39
N SER A 4 52.84 -51.62 -13.30
CA SER A 4 51.69 -50.80 -13.62
C SER A 4 51.50 -49.75 -12.52
N SER A 5 51.62 -48.47 -12.87
CA SER A 5 51.18 -47.37 -11.99
C SER A 5 49.68 -47.18 -12.20
N LEU A 6 48.90 -47.68 -11.23
CA LEU A 6 47.51 -47.27 -11.00
C LEU A 6 47.48 -46.26 -9.84
N VAL A 7 46.35 -45.54 -9.72
CA VAL A 7 45.95 -44.58 -8.66
C VAL A 7 46.29 -43.12 -9.01
N ALA A 8 45.37 -42.13 -9.05
CA ALA A 8 43.94 -42.07 -8.78
C ALA A 8 43.30 -41.00 -9.68
N ILE A 9 42.13 -41.31 -10.26
CA ILE A 9 41.21 -40.28 -10.79
C ILE A 9 40.53 -39.66 -9.58
N ALA A 10 40.88 -38.40 -9.27
CA ALA A 10 40.17 -37.62 -8.27
C ALA A 10 38.76 -37.32 -8.81
N ALA A 11 37.75 -38.02 -8.29
CA ALA A 11 36.36 -37.65 -8.44
C ALA A 11 36.09 -36.41 -7.57
N ALA A 12 36.34 -35.22 -8.12
CA ALA A 12 35.81 -33.98 -7.56
C ALA A 12 34.32 -33.92 -7.90
N ALA A 13 33.49 -34.47 -6.99
CA ALA A 13 32.06 -34.32 -7.03
C ALA A 13 31.70 -32.82 -6.94
N LEU A 14 31.15 -32.28 -8.02
CA LEU A 14 30.22 -31.17 -7.94
C LEU A 14 28.84 -31.78 -8.17
N PRO A 15 27.92 -31.61 -7.20
CA PRO A 15 26.92 -30.59 -7.46
C PRO A 15 26.56 -29.78 -6.22
N CYS A 16 26.18 -28.53 -6.49
CA CYS A 16 25.00 -27.92 -5.89
C CYS A 16 24.87 -28.06 -4.36
N LEU A 17 25.54 -27.17 -3.65
CA LEU A 17 24.92 -26.50 -2.51
C LEU A 17 25.33 -25.05 -2.63
N ALA A 18 24.67 -24.38 -3.58
CA ALA A 18 24.32 -23.00 -3.35
C ALA A 18 23.48 -22.98 -2.07
N GLN A 19 24.14 -22.90 -0.92
CA GLN A 19 23.58 -22.11 0.17
C GLN A 19 23.61 -20.66 -0.36
N ALA A 20 22.68 -20.36 -1.27
CA ALA A 20 21.97 -19.11 -1.19
C ALA A 20 21.36 -19.16 0.21
N THR A 21 22.15 -18.70 1.18
CA THR A 21 21.60 -18.22 2.42
C THR A 21 20.50 -17.28 1.97
N ASN A 22 19.26 -17.70 2.17
CA ASN A 22 18.14 -16.80 2.27
C ASN A 22 18.45 -15.87 3.46
N GLN A 23 19.43 -14.99 3.29
CA GLN A 23 19.32 -13.68 3.87
C GLN A 23 18.14 -13.09 3.11
N TYR A 24 16.93 -13.38 3.60
CA TYR A 24 15.86 -12.43 3.47
C TYR A 24 16.47 -11.18 4.10
N TRP A 25 16.95 -10.26 3.26
CA TRP A 25 17.36 -8.94 3.71
C TRP A 25 16.08 -8.28 4.19
N SER A 26 15.64 -8.62 5.40
CA SER A 26 14.58 -7.92 6.09
C SER A 26 15.17 -6.55 6.38
N HIS A 27 14.99 -5.64 5.42
CA HIS A 27 15.21 -4.24 5.67
C HIS A 27 14.29 -3.90 6.85
N PRO A 28 14.79 -3.22 7.89
CA PRO A 28 13.95 -2.82 9.00
C PRO A 28 12.71 -2.09 8.47
N ILE A 29 11.53 -2.53 8.93
CA ILE A 29 10.29 -1.81 8.66
C ILE A 29 10.45 -0.42 9.26
N ASN A 30 10.31 0.61 8.43
CA ASN A 30 10.39 1.99 8.88
C ASN A 30 8.97 2.49 9.14
N ILE A 31 8.71 2.88 10.38
CA ILE A 31 7.42 3.46 10.79
C ILE A 31 7.59 4.97 10.89
N THR A 32 6.65 5.70 10.30
CA THR A 32 6.55 7.16 10.36
C THR A 32 5.19 7.54 10.93
N ASN A 33 5.13 8.68 11.60
CA ASN A 33 3.88 9.24 12.08
C ASN A 33 3.85 10.76 11.85
N VAL A 34 2.65 11.28 11.72
CA VAL A 34 2.37 12.72 11.75
C VAL A 34 1.36 12.96 12.86
N GLU A 35 1.65 13.92 13.72
CA GLU A 35 0.74 14.36 14.78
C GLU A 35 0.86 15.87 14.95
N HIS A 36 -0.18 16.57 14.48
CA HIS A 36 -0.35 17.99 14.73
C HIS A 36 -1.78 18.22 15.20
N VAL A 37 -1.96 18.62 16.46
CA VAL A 37 -3.29 18.82 17.04
C VAL A 37 -3.37 20.16 17.73
N ASN A 38 -4.29 21.01 17.27
CA ASN A 38 -4.63 22.25 17.94
C ASN A 38 -6.06 22.19 18.47
N GLN A 39 -6.17 21.89 19.76
CA GLN A 39 -7.47 21.80 20.44
C GLN A 39 -8.22 23.13 20.49
N LYS A 40 -7.51 24.28 20.45
CA LYS A 40 -8.13 25.61 20.46
C LYS A 40 -8.80 25.93 19.13
N THR A 41 -8.13 25.65 18.01
CA THR A 41 -8.68 25.89 16.66
C THR A 41 -9.50 24.72 16.13
N ARG A 42 -9.48 23.56 16.82
CA ARG A 42 -10.09 22.29 16.41
C ARG A 42 -9.62 21.82 15.03
N ILE A 43 -8.35 22.02 14.76
CA ILE A 43 -7.69 21.60 13.54
C ILE A 43 -6.57 20.63 13.89
N GLY A 44 -6.41 19.58 13.12
CA GLY A 44 -5.29 18.68 13.26
C GLY A 44 -5.25 17.57 12.22
N GLU A 45 -4.16 16.82 12.30
CA GLU A 45 -3.88 15.65 11.48
C GLU A 45 -3.19 14.59 12.33
N LEU A 46 -3.59 13.34 12.11
CA LEU A 46 -3.00 12.15 12.72
C LEU A 46 -2.79 11.14 11.60
N ALA A 47 -1.56 10.68 11.38
CA ALA A 47 -1.26 9.69 10.37
C ALA A 47 -0.16 8.73 10.82
N TYR A 48 -0.23 7.51 10.29
CA TYR A 48 0.82 6.51 10.41
C TYR A 48 1.16 5.97 9.02
N GLY A 49 2.44 5.71 8.80
CA GLY A 49 2.95 5.10 7.58
C GLY A 49 4.00 4.06 7.91
N ALA A 50 4.09 3.04 7.08
CA ALA A 50 5.12 2.02 7.12
C ALA A 50 5.74 1.85 5.73
N THR A 51 7.06 1.74 5.67
CA THR A 51 7.81 1.40 4.45
C THR A 51 8.70 0.20 4.71
N ASN A 52 9.25 -0.39 3.64
CA ASN A 52 10.02 -1.65 3.69
C ASN A 52 9.19 -2.81 4.25
N LEU A 53 7.89 -2.83 3.95
CA LEU A 53 7.07 -4.02 4.17
C LEU A 53 7.51 -5.12 3.19
N ASP A 54 7.02 -6.34 3.41
CA ASP A 54 7.31 -7.45 2.51
C ASP A 54 7.05 -7.09 1.04
N PHE A 55 7.92 -7.61 0.17
CA PHE A 55 7.89 -7.31 -1.27
C PHE A 55 8.05 -5.82 -1.62
N ASN A 56 8.68 -5.04 -0.73
CA ASN A 56 8.91 -3.59 -0.85
C ASN A 56 7.61 -2.76 -0.85
N TYR A 57 6.54 -3.27 -0.24
CA TYR A 57 5.34 -2.47 -0.05
C TYR A 57 5.57 -1.34 0.94
N SER A 58 4.78 -0.29 0.77
CA SER A 58 4.54 0.76 1.74
C SER A 58 3.04 0.90 1.95
N ALA A 59 2.64 1.24 3.16
CA ALA A 59 1.25 1.49 3.49
C ALA A 59 1.14 2.68 4.44
N GLY A 60 0.01 3.37 4.41
CA GLY A 60 -0.28 4.45 5.32
C GLY A 60 -1.76 4.66 5.50
N CYS A 61 -2.13 5.26 6.63
CA CYS A 61 -3.46 5.75 6.88
C CYS A 61 -3.39 7.01 7.72
N GLY A 62 -4.42 7.84 7.61
CA GLY A 62 -4.49 9.06 8.40
C GLY A 62 -5.86 9.69 8.38
N ILE A 63 -6.03 10.62 9.31
CA ILE A 63 -7.21 11.45 9.45
C ILE A 63 -6.79 12.91 9.59
N ASN A 64 -7.56 13.79 8.97
CA ASN A 64 -7.46 15.23 9.10
C ASN A 64 -8.80 15.74 9.61
N PHE A 65 -8.77 16.64 10.58
CA PHE A 65 -9.97 17.26 11.13
C PHE A 65 -9.80 18.77 11.19
N GLY A 66 -10.89 19.48 10.94
CA GLY A 66 -10.97 20.93 10.97
C GLY A 66 -12.38 21.39 11.32
N ASN A 67 -12.58 22.70 11.38
CA ASN A 67 -13.90 23.26 11.69
C ASN A 67 -14.94 22.90 10.62
N GLY A 68 -15.81 21.95 10.96
CA GLY A 68 -16.91 21.52 10.10
C GLY A 68 -16.49 20.57 8.97
N THR A 69 -15.26 20.05 8.99
CA THR A 69 -14.78 19.04 8.03
C THR A 69 -13.92 18.01 8.75
N VAL A 70 -14.16 16.74 8.46
CA VAL A 70 -13.27 15.64 8.85
C VAL A 70 -13.07 14.74 7.65
N GLY A 71 -11.85 14.31 7.42
CA GLY A 71 -11.50 13.43 6.33
C GLY A 71 -10.40 12.49 6.74
N GLY A 72 -10.09 11.58 5.84
CA GLY A 72 -9.01 10.64 6.04
C GLY A 72 -8.82 9.79 4.81
N GLY A 73 -7.87 8.90 4.90
CA GLY A 73 -7.57 8.00 3.81
C GLY A 73 -6.53 6.97 4.19
N PHE A 74 -6.26 6.12 3.22
CA PHE A 74 -5.25 5.10 3.31
C PHE A 74 -4.70 4.80 1.92
N ASN A 75 -3.50 4.23 1.89
CA ASN A 75 -2.90 3.71 0.69
C ASN A 75 -2.02 2.51 1.04
N ALA A 76 -1.84 1.62 0.08
CA ALA A 76 -0.88 0.53 0.12
C ALA A 76 -0.38 0.29 -1.32
N GLY A 77 0.92 0.05 -1.48
CA GLY A 77 1.51 -0.23 -2.78
C GLY A 77 3.03 -0.15 -2.76
N ILE A 78 3.65 -0.50 -3.88
CA ILE A 78 5.10 -0.40 -4.05
C ILE A 78 5.44 1.03 -4.53
N PRO A 79 6.29 1.80 -3.84
CA PRO A 79 6.67 3.14 -4.28
C PRO A 79 7.19 3.15 -5.72
N GLY A 80 6.64 4.03 -6.56
CA GLY A 80 7.01 4.11 -7.99
C GLY A 80 6.35 3.06 -8.90
N ASN A 81 5.55 2.14 -8.36
CA ASN A 81 4.78 1.17 -9.13
C ASN A 81 3.30 1.24 -8.74
N SER A 82 2.45 1.57 -9.72
CA SER A 82 1.01 1.60 -9.51
C SER A 82 0.37 0.22 -9.49
N ASP A 83 1.00 -0.82 -10.06
CA ASP A 83 0.42 -2.16 -10.13
C ASP A 83 0.48 -2.87 -8.77
N GLY A 84 -0.65 -3.43 -8.33
CA GLY A 84 -0.81 -3.97 -6.98
C GLY A 84 -1.06 -2.90 -5.91
N SER A 85 -1.41 -1.67 -6.30
CA SER A 85 -1.76 -0.61 -5.35
C SER A 85 -3.25 -0.59 -5.00
N LEU A 86 -3.53 -0.16 -3.78
CA LEU A 86 -4.86 0.07 -3.22
C LEU A 86 -4.82 1.41 -2.49
N GLY A 87 -5.88 2.19 -2.58
CA GLY A 87 -6.04 3.37 -1.73
C GLY A 87 -7.48 3.79 -1.62
N GLY A 88 -7.74 4.63 -0.65
CA GLY A 88 -9.06 5.18 -0.45
C GLY A 88 -9.01 6.45 0.38
N GLY A 89 -10.07 7.22 0.30
CA GLY A 89 -10.19 8.48 1.00
C GLY A 89 -11.64 8.79 1.28
N TRP A 90 -11.87 9.61 2.28
CA TRP A 90 -13.19 10.09 2.61
C TRP A 90 -13.13 11.50 3.16
N THR A 91 -14.24 12.21 3.03
CA THR A 91 -14.41 13.55 3.58
C THR A 91 -15.87 13.75 3.94
N VAL A 92 -16.11 14.18 5.17
CA VAL A 92 -17.41 14.55 5.71
C VAL A 92 -17.37 16.05 5.99
N THR A 93 -18.34 16.76 5.43
CA THR A 93 -18.61 18.17 5.73
C THR A 93 -20.02 18.30 6.30
N ALA A 94 -20.44 19.52 6.64
CA ALA A 94 -21.82 19.79 7.03
C ALA A 94 -22.87 19.44 5.94
N ASP A 95 -22.43 19.42 4.68
CA ASP A 95 -23.30 19.33 3.50
C ASP A 95 -23.12 18.05 2.69
N SER A 96 -22.03 17.30 2.90
CA SER A 96 -21.71 16.17 2.06
C SER A 96 -20.86 15.11 2.74
N ILE A 97 -20.98 13.87 2.25
CA ILE A 97 -20.05 12.78 2.51
C ILE A 97 -19.50 12.32 1.17
N ASN A 98 -18.18 12.33 1.04
CA ASN A 98 -17.47 11.79 -0.11
C ASN A 98 -16.67 10.59 0.36
N PHE A 99 -16.73 9.48 -0.37
CA PHE A 99 -15.90 8.30 -0.16
C PHE A 99 -15.36 7.86 -1.51
N GLY A 100 -14.08 7.50 -1.55
CA GLY A 100 -13.40 6.99 -2.72
C GLY A 100 -12.58 5.76 -2.37
N LEU A 101 -12.60 4.77 -3.24
CA LEU A 101 -11.76 3.58 -3.18
C LEU A 101 -11.20 3.31 -4.57
N GLY A 102 -9.90 3.09 -4.67
CA GLY A 102 -9.19 2.77 -5.89
C GLY A 102 -8.29 1.56 -5.69
N ALA A 103 -8.18 0.72 -6.72
CA ALA A 103 -7.18 -0.33 -6.79
C ALA A 103 -6.68 -0.50 -8.22
N VAL A 104 -5.44 -0.95 -8.35
CA VAL A 104 -4.84 -1.32 -9.63
C VAL A 104 -4.26 -2.73 -9.49
N PHE A 105 -4.67 -3.65 -10.34
CA PHE A 105 -4.13 -5.01 -10.40
C PHE A 105 -3.95 -5.43 -11.85
N ASN A 106 -2.78 -5.98 -12.18
CA ASN A 106 -2.42 -6.40 -13.53
C ASN A 106 -2.77 -5.33 -14.60
N LYS A 107 -2.45 -4.06 -14.32
CA LYS A 107 -2.77 -2.90 -15.17
C LYS A 107 -4.27 -2.59 -15.36
N VAL A 108 -5.15 -3.30 -14.66
CA VAL A 108 -6.59 -2.99 -14.59
C VAL A 108 -6.83 -2.07 -13.40
N SER A 109 -7.51 -0.94 -13.63
CA SER A 109 -7.89 -0.01 -12.57
C SER A 109 -9.38 -0.09 -12.28
N VAL A 110 -9.71 -0.09 -11.00
CA VAL A 110 -11.08 0.04 -10.48
C VAL A 110 -11.10 1.22 -9.52
N ASN A 111 -11.96 2.19 -9.79
CA ASN A 111 -12.18 3.35 -8.94
C ASN A 111 -13.67 3.46 -8.63
N VAL A 112 -14.01 3.50 -7.36
CA VAL A 112 -15.36 3.70 -6.86
C VAL A 112 -15.40 5.04 -6.13
N ALA A 113 -16.37 5.88 -6.48
CA ALA A 113 -16.63 7.13 -5.77
C ALA A 113 -18.10 7.16 -5.33
N ILE A 114 -18.34 7.46 -4.07
CA ILE A 114 -19.66 7.60 -3.47
C ILE A 114 -19.76 9.02 -2.95
N VAL A 115 -20.83 9.72 -3.34
CA VAL A 115 -21.13 11.08 -2.87
C VAL A 115 -22.54 11.11 -2.33
N VAL A 116 -22.67 11.42 -1.05
CA VAL A 116 -23.92 11.82 -0.41
C VAL A 116 -23.94 13.35 -0.39
N ASP A 117 -24.87 13.94 -1.13
CA ASP A 117 -25.14 15.37 -1.14
C ASP A 117 -26.43 15.65 -0.37
N LYS A 118 -26.28 16.25 0.82
CA LYS A 118 -27.40 16.58 1.69
C LYS A 118 -28.26 17.71 1.12
N LYS A 119 -27.66 18.70 0.45
CA LYS A 119 -28.38 19.87 -0.08
C LYS A 119 -29.38 19.47 -1.15
N ASN A 120 -28.97 18.55 -2.01
CA ASN A 120 -29.80 18.05 -3.11
C ASN A 120 -30.53 16.75 -2.77
N ASN A 121 -30.38 16.23 -1.55
CA ASN A 121 -30.90 14.93 -1.12
C ASN A 121 -30.56 13.81 -2.11
N LYS A 122 -29.30 13.79 -2.59
CA LYS A 122 -28.84 12.89 -3.65
C LYS A 122 -27.75 11.96 -3.13
N LEU A 123 -27.89 10.67 -3.40
CA LEU A 123 -26.79 9.71 -3.36
C LEU A 123 -26.33 9.44 -4.80
N SER A 124 -25.03 9.48 -5.05
CA SER A 124 -24.45 9.08 -6.33
C SER A 124 -23.30 8.12 -6.12
N VAL A 125 -23.23 7.10 -6.97
CA VAL A 125 -22.14 6.14 -7.01
C VAL A 125 -21.57 6.15 -8.42
N LYS A 126 -20.25 6.23 -8.53
CA LYS A 126 -19.52 6.11 -9.80
C LYS A 126 -18.55 4.95 -9.73
N VAL A 127 -18.45 4.20 -10.81
CA VAL A 127 -17.41 3.19 -11.02
C VAL A 127 -16.67 3.55 -12.30
N ASN A 128 -15.36 3.78 -12.19
CA ASN A 128 -14.51 4.26 -13.29
C ASN A 128 -15.15 5.47 -14.01
N ASP A 129 -15.52 6.48 -13.21
CA ASP A 129 -16.16 7.74 -13.61
C ASP A 129 -17.56 7.64 -14.23
N LYS A 130 -18.12 6.42 -14.35
CA LYS A 130 -19.48 6.20 -14.84
C LYS A 130 -20.46 6.10 -13.69
N GLU A 131 -21.51 6.92 -13.71
CA GLU A 131 -22.59 6.88 -12.73
C GLU A 131 -23.34 5.54 -12.82
N VAL A 132 -23.56 4.92 -11.67
CA VAL A 132 -24.31 3.68 -11.51
C VAL A 132 -25.71 4.03 -11.03
N SER A 133 -26.73 3.47 -11.69
CA SER A 133 -28.11 3.61 -11.24
C SER A 133 -28.31 2.84 -9.92
N LEU A 134 -28.92 3.50 -8.94
CA LEU A 134 -29.18 2.98 -7.59
C LEU A 134 -30.64 2.58 -7.42
#